data_AF-A0AAE1XJ47-F1
#
_entry.id   AF-A0AAE1XJ47-F1
#
_cell.length_a   1.000
_cell.length_b   1.000
_cell.length_c   1.000
_cell.angle_alpha   90.00
_cell.angle_beta   90.00
_cell.angle_gamma   90.00
#
_symmetry.space_group_name_H-M   'P 1'
#
loop_
_entity.id
_entity.type
_entity.pdbx_description
1 polymer ?
#
loop_
_entity_poly.entity_id
_entity_poly.type
_entity_poly.pdbx_seq_one_letter_code
_entity_poly.pdbx_strand_id
1 'polypeptide(L)'
;MAAASSATGASTAYYIATQNPGNHRLPSPHSFPTYYGAIKQRRRLPVLRNSSEESATATNAESEIPAELPRGPPSLISALNVEKALRGIAITDTDHYERLGLRSGCSYDQVNVAYKNKIAEIMNKGLAEEELSKELDLLKESHSILSSVEERRLYDWSLARSGKPDKYMWPFEVDITQTPTDEPPPREPEDEGPTRLVGYFFLSWLILSFTLFIAFNR
;
A
#
# COMPACT_ATOMS: atom_id res chain seq x y z
N MET A 1 -67.32 -37.59 -5.88
CA MET A 1 -66.32 -38.70 -5.84
C MET A 1 -64.96 -38.08 -5.66
N ALA A 2 -64.33 -38.34 -4.52
CA ALA A 2 -63.00 -37.85 -4.18
C ALA A 2 -61.93 -38.78 -4.80
N ALA A 3 -60.84 -38.22 -5.30
CA ALA A 3 -59.61 -38.95 -5.55
C ALA A 3 -58.45 -38.09 -5.05
N ALA A 4 -57.84 -38.58 -3.97
CA ALA A 4 -56.76 -37.95 -3.25
C ALA A 4 -55.39 -38.27 -3.87
N SER A 5 -54.48 -37.34 -3.63
CA SER A 5 -53.05 -37.28 -3.91
C SER A 5 -52.25 -38.55 -3.64
N SER A 6 -51.05 -38.66 -4.24
CA SER A 6 -49.78 -38.73 -3.50
C SER A 6 -48.59 -38.71 -4.47
N ALA A 7 -47.72 -37.72 -4.30
CA ALA A 7 -46.45 -37.56 -5.01
C ALA A 7 -45.34 -38.31 -4.25
N THR A 8 -44.50 -39.04 -4.99
CA THR A 8 -43.36 -39.80 -4.48
C THR A 8 -42.13 -38.91 -4.44
N GLY A 9 -41.75 -38.42 -3.25
CA GLY A 9 -40.49 -37.74 -3.01
C GLY A 9 -39.46 -38.70 -2.42
N ALA A 10 -38.37 -38.97 -3.15
CA ALA A 10 -37.23 -39.72 -2.64
C ALA A 10 -36.29 -38.75 -1.90
N SER A 11 -36.21 -38.89 -0.58
CA SER A 11 -35.34 -38.12 0.31
C SER A 11 -34.05 -38.91 0.56
N THR A 12 -32.93 -38.32 0.13
CA THR A 12 -31.57 -38.85 0.30
C THR A 12 -31.14 -38.70 1.76
N ALA A 13 -30.89 -39.81 2.43
CA ALA A 13 -30.46 -39.85 3.82
C ALA A 13 -29.00 -39.39 3.98
N TYR A 14 -28.78 -38.53 4.96
CA TYR A 14 -27.48 -38.05 5.42
C TYR A 14 -26.74 -39.13 6.24
N TYR A 15 -25.46 -39.33 5.97
CA TYR A 15 -24.55 -40.03 6.88
C TYR A 15 -23.84 -39.02 7.77
N ILE A 16 -24.17 -39.01 9.06
CA ILE A 16 -23.43 -38.32 10.11
C ILE A 16 -22.49 -39.35 10.75
N ALA A 17 -21.18 -39.17 10.55
CA ALA A 17 -20.17 -39.93 11.26
C ALA A 17 -19.83 -39.21 12.57
N THR A 18 -20.30 -39.76 13.68
CA THR A 18 -19.89 -39.40 15.04
C THR A 18 -18.58 -40.11 15.40
N GLN A 19 -17.51 -39.37 15.70
CA GLN A 19 -16.42 -39.86 16.54
C GLN A 19 -16.18 -38.90 17.71
N ASN A 20 -16.24 -39.50 18.89
CA ASN A 20 -16.19 -38.91 20.22
C ASN A 20 -14.74 -38.47 20.57
N PRO A 21 -14.55 -37.50 21.49
CA PRO A 21 -13.27 -36.89 21.80
C PRO A 21 -12.56 -37.62 22.94
N GLY A 22 -11.23 -37.69 22.85
CA GLY A 22 -10.42 -38.24 23.93
C GLY A 22 -8.95 -38.26 23.58
N ASN A 23 -8.25 -37.15 23.83
CA ASN A 23 -6.95 -37.17 24.51
C ASN A 23 -6.44 -35.75 24.74
N HIS A 24 -6.48 -35.34 26.00
CA HIS A 24 -5.78 -34.17 26.51
C HIS A 24 -4.27 -34.46 26.52
N ARG A 25 -3.49 -33.70 25.74
CA ARG A 25 -2.06 -33.50 25.96
C ARG A 25 -1.76 -32.01 25.88
N LEU A 26 -1.67 -31.40 27.06
CA LEU A 26 -1.09 -30.08 27.28
C LEU A 26 0.40 -30.11 26.91
N PRO A 27 0.94 -29.14 26.17
CA PRO A 27 2.36 -28.89 26.13
C PRO A 27 2.79 -28.12 27.39
N SER A 28 3.69 -28.71 28.16
CA SER A 28 4.41 -28.10 29.27
C SER A 28 5.27 -26.91 28.79
N PRO A 29 5.30 -25.78 29.51
CA PRO A 29 6.20 -24.68 29.19
C PRO A 29 7.60 -24.96 29.74
N HIS A 30 8.58 -25.13 28.85
CA HIS A 30 9.99 -25.09 29.24
C HIS A 30 10.45 -23.64 29.38
N SER A 31 10.62 -23.24 30.63
CA SER A 31 11.25 -22.00 31.06
C SER A 31 12.78 -22.10 30.89
N PHE A 32 13.36 -21.23 30.07
CA PHE A 32 14.79 -20.93 30.09
C PHE A 32 14.98 -19.46 30.50
N PRO A 33 15.84 -19.16 31.49
CA PRO A 33 16.14 -17.80 31.87
C PRO A 33 17.25 -17.27 30.95
N THR A 34 17.02 -16.15 30.29
CA THR A 34 18.12 -15.37 29.71
C THR A 34 17.88 -13.90 29.94
N TYR A 35 18.59 -13.41 30.96
CA TYR A 35 18.87 -12.02 31.23
C TYR A 35 19.55 -11.39 30.01
N TYR A 36 18.90 -10.43 29.36
CA TYR A 36 19.59 -9.32 28.72
C TYR A 36 18.85 -8.03 29.05
N GLY A 37 19.58 -7.09 29.65
CA GLY A 37 19.04 -5.89 30.26
C GLY A 37 18.31 -4.99 29.28
N ALA A 38 17.21 -4.40 29.76
CA ALA A 38 16.56 -3.29 29.12
C ALA A 38 17.49 -2.07 29.11
N ILE A 39 18.23 -1.87 28.02
CA ILE A 39 18.91 -0.61 27.76
C ILE A 39 17.82 0.40 27.38
N LYS A 40 17.35 1.16 28.37
CA LYS A 40 16.54 2.36 28.14
C LYS A 40 17.40 3.39 27.40
N GLN A 41 17.39 3.37 26.07
CA GLN A 41 17.90 4.49 25.29
C GLN A 41 16.97 5.70 25.52
N ARG A 42 17.37 6.58 26.44
CA ARG A 42 16.84 7.94 26.50
C ARG A 42 17.17 8.62 25.18
N ARG A 43 16.21 8.67 24.26
CA ARG A 43 16.26 9.56 23.10
C ARG A 43 16.21 11.00 23.64
N ARG A 44 17.38 11.65 23.74
CA ARG A 44 17.44 13.09 23.93
C ARG A 44 17.09 13.72 22.60
N LEU A 45 15.91 14.34 22.52
CA LEU A 45 15.58 15.25 21.43
C LEU A 45 16.55 16.44 21.52
N PRO A 46 17.28 16.83 20.46
CA PRO A 46 17.98 18.09 20.46
C PRO A 46 16.93 19.21 20.46
N VAL A 47 16.90 19.98 21.53
CA VAL A 47 16.19 21.27 21.58
C VAL A 47 16.98 22.23 20.70
N LEU A 48 16.43 22.55 19.53
CA LEU A 48 16.95 23.60 18.66
C LEU A 48 16.64 24.95 19.32
N ARG A 49 17.62 25.48 20.06
CA ARG A 49 17.57 26.83 20.62
C ARG A 49 18.02 27.81 19.54
N ASN A 50 17.07 28.44 18.85
CA ASN A 50 17.35 29.62 18.04
C ASN A 50 17.78 30.73 19.00
N SER A 51 19.07 31.08 19.00
CA SER A 51 19.59 32.27 19.63
C SER A 51 19.67 33.34 18.55
N SER A 52 18.73 34.28 18.57
CA SER A 52 18.86 35.54 17.84
C SER A 52 19.99 36.33 18.47
N GLU A 53 21.11 36.45 17.76
CA GLU A 53 22.08 37.51 17.99
C GLU A 53 22.28 38.27 16.67
N GLU A 54 21.78 39.50 16.74
CA GLU A 54 21.80 40.58 15.77
C GLU A 54 23.25 41.02 15.50
N SER A 55 23.69 40.98 14.24
CA SER A 55 24.82 41.79 13.77
C SER A 55 24.72 42.04 12.26
N ALA A 56 25.20 43.21 11.86
CA ALA A 56 24.65 44.02 10.78
C ALA A 56 25.20 43.71 9.37
N THR A 57 24.33 44.01 8.39
CA THR A 57 24.64 44.50 7.03
C THR A 57 25.26 43.52 6.02
N ALA A 58 24.44 43.04 5.08
CA ALA A 58 24.57 43.36 3.65
C ALA A 58 23.35 42.86 2.87
N THR A 59 22.75 43.78 2.13
CA THR A 59 21.62 43.61 1.21
C THR A 59 21.86 42.48 0.21
N ASN A 60 20.97 41.50 0.19
CA ASN A 60 20.50 40.88 -1.05
C ASN A 60 19.11 40.31 -0.79
N ALA A 61 18.11 41.02 -1.34
CA ALA A 61 16.76 40.54 -1.44
C ALA A 61 16.74 39.43 -2.49
N GLU A 62 16.59 38.19 -2.06
CA GLU A 62 16.26 37.06 -2.92
C GLU A 62 14.99 36.44 -2.35
N SER A 63 13.90 36.60 -3.10
CA SER A 63 12.54 36.15 -2.88
C SER A 63 12.35 35.01 -1.89
N GLU A 64 11.71 35.30 -0.76
CA GLU A 64 10.78 34.34 -0.16
C GLU A 64 9.70 34.07 -1.22
N ILE A 65 9.81 32.94 -1.93
CA ILE A 65 8.71 32.43 -2.74
C ILE A 65 7.62 32.06 -1.73
N PRO A 66 6.49 32.78 -1.66
CA PRO A 66 5.37 32.29 -0.88
C PRO A 66 4.94 31.01 -1.59
N ALA A 67 5.06 29.87 -0.91
CA ALA A 67 4.51 28.63 -1.42
C ALA A 67 2.99 28.84 -1.55
N GLU A 68 2.56 29.26 -2.73
CA GLU A 68 1.16 29.43 -3.08
C GLU A 68 0.54 28.03 -2.98
N LEU A 69 -0.17 27.78 -1.87
CA LEU A 69 -0.98 26.59 -1.73
C LEU A 69 -1.91 26.53 -2.94
N PRO A 70 -1.93 25.43 -3.70
CA PRO A 70 -2.80 25.34 -4.85
C PRO A 70 -4.23 25.53 -4.38
N ARG A 71 -4.90 26.51 -5.00
CA ARG A 71 -6.30 26.92 -4.79
C ARG A 71 -7.28 25.87 -5.35
N GLY A 72 -6.91 24.61 -5.21
CA GLY A 72 -7.65 23.45 -5.68
C GLY A 72 -8.54 22.89 -4.57
N PRO A 73 -9.49 22.01 -4.92
CA PRO A 73 -10.17 21.18 -3.92
C PRO A 73 -9.13 20.44 -3.08
N PRO A 74 -9.44 20.09 -1.81
CA PRO A 74 -8.50 19.40 -0.94
C PRO A 74 -8.06 18.08 -1.61
N SER A 75 -6.84 18.07 -2.14
CA SER A 75 -6.29 16.90 -2.81
C SER A 75 -5.73 15.92 -1.79
N LEU A 76 -5.88 14.63 -2.06
CA LEU A 76 -5.30 13.60 -1.19
C LEU A 76 -3.76 13.61 -1.25
N ILE A 77 -3.22 14.11 -2.37
CA ILE A 77 -1.79 14.30 -2.61
C ILE A 77 -1.31 15.55 -1.87
N SER A 78 -0.91 15.37 -0.61
CA SER A 78 -0.25 16.40 0.19
C SER A 78 1.07 15.85 0.76
N ALA A 79 2.03 16.73 1.05
CA ALA A 79 3.32 16.32 1.60
C ALA A 79 3.17 15.52 2.91
N LEU A 80 2.22 15.93 3.77
CA LEU A 80 1.93 15.24 5.02
C LEU A 80 1.33 13.85 4.79
N ASN A 81 0.43 13.70 3.80
CA ASN A 81 -0.17 12.42 3.47
C ASN A 81 0.85 11.45 2.86
N VAL A 82 1.76 11.96 2.02
CA VAL A 82 2.88 11.16 1.47
C VAL A 82 3.81 10.72 2.60
N GLU A 83 4.13 11.59 3.56
CA GLU A 83 4.94 11.21 4.72
C GLU A 83 4.25 10.16 5.61
N LYS A 84 2.94 10.30 5.84
CA LYS A 84 2.13 9.27 6.54
C LYS A 84 2.21 7.92 5.82
N ALA A 85 1.97 7.91 4.51
CA ALA A 85 2.08 6.70 3.69
C ALA A 85 3.51 6.13 3.73
N LEU A 86 4.54 6.98 3.70
CA LEU A 86 5.94 6.57 3.82
C LEU A 86 6.29 5.95 5.17
N ARG A 87 5.54 6.26 6.23
CA ARG A 87 5.64 5.63 7.55
C ARG A 87 4.77 4.37 7.69
N GLY A 88 3.94 4.05 6.70
CA GLY A 88 3.04 2.91 6.74
C GLY A 88 1.78 3.20 7.54
N ILE A 89 1.41 4.47 7.66
CA ILE A 89 0.18 4.92 8.31
C ILE A 89 -0.83 5.22 7.20
N ALA A 90 -2.06 4.76 7.36
CA ALA A 90 -3.13 5.07 6.44
C ALA A 90 -3.33 6.60 6.32
N ILE A 91 -3.57 7.08 5.11
CA ILE A 91 -3.73 8.52 4.87
C ILE A 91 -5.04 9.00 5.51
N THR A 92 -6.12 8.25 5.30
CA THR A 92 -7.43 8.50 5.86
C THR A 92 -7.82 7.36 6.81
N ASP A 93 -8.60 7.70 7.84
CA ASP A 93 -9.11 6.72 8.81
C ASP A 93 -10.39 6.02 8.30
N THR A 94 -10.99 6.53 7.22
CA THR A 94 -12.21 5.97 6.63
C THR A 94 -11.90 5.19 5.36
N ASP A 95 -12.59 4.06 5.17
CA ASP A 95 -12.54 3.29 3.93
C ASP A 95 -13.47 3.91 2.86
N HIS A 96 -12.87 4.43 1.79
CA HIS A 96 -13.59 5.04 0.67
C HIS A 96 -14.25 4.00 -0.23
N TYR A 97 -13.71 2.77 -0.29
CA TYR A 97 -14.34 1.67 -1.01
C TYR A 97 -15.60 1.21 -0.28
N GLU A 98 -15.51 1.02 1.04
CA GLU A 98 -16.66 0.62 1.86
C GLU A 98 -17.78 1.65 1.79
N ARG A 99 -17.45 2.96 1.83
CA ARG A 99 -18.44 4.03 1.69
C ARG A 99 -19.25 3.95 0.39
N LEU A 100 -18.61 3.53 -0.70
CA LEU A 100 -19.27 3.29 -2.00
C LEU A 100 -19.87 1.87 -2.13
N GLY A 101 -19.63 0.98 -1.17
CA GLY A 101 -20.05 -0.43 -1.24
C GLY A 101 -19.24 -1.24 -2.26
N LEU A 102 -17.99 -0.87 -2.49
CA LEU A 102 -17.08 -1.49 -3.45
C LEU A 102 -16.03 -2.35 -2.74
N ARG A 103 -15.39 -3.24 -3.51
CA ARG A 103 -14.20 -3.95 -3.05
C ARG A 103 -12.95 -3.18 -3.49
N SER A 104 -11.85 -3.34 -2.76
CA SER A 104 -10.53 -2.88 -3.23
C SER A 104 -10.21 -3.52 -4.59
N GLY A 105 -9.70 -2.74 -5.55
CA GLY A 105 -9.36 -3.27 -6.88
C GLY A 105 -10.47 -3.16 -7.95
N CYS A 106 -11.59 -2.50 -7.67
CA CYS A 106 -12.67 -2.28 -8.65
C CYS A 106 -12.23 -1.44 -9.87
N SER A 107 -12.89 -1.59 -11.02
CA SER A 107 -12.61 -0.72 -12.18
C SER A 107 -13.11 0.72 -11.96
N TYR A 108 -12.54 1.69 -12.67
CA TYR A 108 -12.96 3.10 -12.60
C TYR A 108 -14.42 3.30 -13.01
N ASP A 109 -14.90 2.54 -14.00
CA ASP A 109 -16.31 2.56 -14.41
C ASP A 109 -17.23 2.10 -13.29
N GLN A 110 -16.81 1.07 -12.54
CA GLN A 110 -17.58 0.57 -11.41
C GLN A 110 -17.69 1.61 -10.28
N VAL A 111 -16.64 2.40 -10.06
CA VAL A 111 -16.64 3.52 -9.10
C VAL A 111 -17.72 4.55 -9.47
N ASN A 112 -17.80 4.93 -10.75
CA ASN A 112 -18.78 5.89 -11.24
C ASN A 112 -20.23 5.39 -11.10
N VAL A 113 -20.46 4.10 -11.37
CA VAL A 113 -21.78 3.48 -11.23
C VAL A 113 -22.19 3.41 -9.75
N ALA A 114 -21.29 2.96 -8.87
CA ALA A 114 -21.56 2.85 -7.44
C ALA A 114 -21.86 4.22 -6.81
N TYR A 115 -21.13 5.26 -7.20
CA TYR A 115 -21.40 6.64 -6.77
C TYR A 115 -22.81 7.09 -7.10
N LYS A 116 -23.26 6.90 -8.35
CA LYS A 116 -24.63 7.26 -8.78
C LYS A 116 -25.69 6.47 -8.00
N ASN A 117 -25.46 5.18 -7.79
CA ASN A 117 -26.38 4.34 -7.03
C ASN A 117 -26.48 4.79 -5.56
N LYS A 118 -25.35 5.15 -4.94
CA LYS A 118 -25.32 5.64 -3.56
C LYS A 118 -25.97 7.01 -3.40
N ILE A 119 -25.81 7.92 -4.36
CA ILE A 119 -26.56 9.20 -4.36
C ILE A 119 -28.07 8.92 -4.37
N ALA A 120 -28.53 8.05 -5.26
CA ALA A 120 -29.95 7.71 -5.33
C ALA A 120 -30.45 7.09 -4.01
N GLU A 121 -29.66 6.24 -3.38
CA GLU A 121 -29.96 5.65 -2.06
C GLU A 121 -30.14 6.72 -0.97
N ILE A 122 -29.21 7.68 -0.89
CA ILE A 122 -29.24 8.78 0.10
C ILE A 122 -30.44 9.70 -0.14
N MET A 123 -30.72 10.05 -1.39
CA MET A 123 -31.88 10.86 -1.76
C MET A 123 -33.20 10.17 -1.39
N ASN A 124 -33.27 8.85 -1.52
CA ASN A 124 -34.45 8.05 -1.17
C ASN A 124 -34.63 7.84 0.35
N LYS A 125 -33.58 8.02 1.17
CA LYS A 125 -33.65 7.87 2.63
C LYS A 125 -34.43 8.99 3.32
N GLY A 126 -34.67 10.12 2.65
CA GLY A 126 -35.47 11.23 3.21
C GLY A 126 -34.86 11.84 4.48
N LEU A 127 -33.53 11.91 4.55
CA LEU A 127 -32.78 12.51 5.65
C LEU A 127 -33.01 14.01 5.74
N ALA A 128 -32.72 14.60 6.91
CA ALA A 128 -32.70 16.05 7.08
C ALA A 128 -31.66 16.68 6.13
N GLU A 129 -31.95 17.88 5.60
CA GLU A 129 -31.10 18.54 4.58
C GLU A 129 -29.63 18.71 5.02
N GLU A 130 -29.41 18.97 6.31
CA GLU A 130 -28.06 19.11 6.89
C GLU A 130 -27.29 17.78 6.96
N GLU A 131 -27.97 16.67 7.21
CA GLU A 131 -27.34 15.34 7.24
C GLU A 131 -27.11 14.84 5.81
N LEU A 132 -28.09 15.09 4.94
CA LEU A 132 -28.03 14.75 3.52
C LEU A 132 -26.86 15.44 2.82
N SER A 133 -26.69 16.75 3.02
CA SER A 133 -25.56 17.49 2.45
C SER A 133 -24.20 16.95 2.91
N LYS A 134 -24.04 16.67 4.21
CA LYS A 134 -22.82 16.07 4.76
C LYS A 134 -22.54 14.69 4.16
N GLU A 135 -23.56 13.83 4.04
CA GLU A 135 -23.38 12.50 3.46
C GLU A 135 -23.01 12.58 1.98
N LEU A 136 -23.61 13.51 1.24
CA LEU A 136 -23.26 13.77 -0.16
C LEU A 136 -21.83 14.30 -0.33
N ASP A 137 -21.37 15.19 0.54
CA ASP A 137 -20.00 15.71 0.51
C ASP A 137 -18.98 14.60 0.78
N LEU A 138 -19.24 13.74 1.78
CA LEU A 138 -18.43 12.56 2.08
C LEU A 138 -18.39 11.56 0.92
N LEU A 139 -19.51 11.40 0.22
CA LEU A 139 -19.60 10.53 -0.96
C LEU A 139 -18.81 11.12 -2.13
N LYS A 140 -18.91 12.43 -2.34
CA LYS A 140 -18.20 13.18 -3.38
C LYS A 140 -16.69 13.14 -3.17
N GLU A 141 -16.23 13.27 -1.92
CA GLU A 141 -14.81 13.11 -1.56
C GLU A 141 -14.31 11.71 -1.93
N SER A 142 -15.06 10.66 -1.56
CA SER A 142 -14.67 9.28 -1.85
C SER A 142 -14.65 8.98 -3.34
N HIS A 143 -15.61 9.54 -4.09
CA HIS A 143 -15.64 9.44 -5.54
C HIS A 143 -14.48 10.20 -6.20
N SER A 144 -14.14 11.41 -5.72
CA SER A 144 -12.98 12.17 -6.22
C SER A 144 -11.70 11.36 -6.12
N ILE A 145 -11.44 10.81 -4.93
CA ILE A 145 -10.23 10.02 -4.64
C ILE A 145 -10.17 8.76 -5.51
N LEU A 146 -11.27 8.01 -5.62
CA LEU A 146 -11.30 6.73 -6.33
C LEU A 146 -11.47 6.86 -7.86
N SER A 147 -11.86 8.04 -8.36
CA SER A 147 -11.99 8.29 -9.80
C SER A 147 -10.69 8.82 -10.43
N SER A 148 -9.87 9.55 -9.66
CA SER A 148 -8.56 10.02 -10.11
C SER A 148 -7.51 8.92 -10.02
N VAL A 149 -6.73 8.73 -11.08
CA VAL A 149 -5.67 7.71 -11.12
C VAL A 149 -4.60 7.95 -10.06
N GLU A 150 -4.16 9.20 -9.91
CA GLU A 150 -3.06 9.55 -9.01
C GLU A 150 -3.50 9.48 -7.54
N GLU A 151 -4.68 10.00 -7.23
CA GLU A 151 -5.21 9.97 -5.86
C GLU A 151 -5.52 8.55 -5.41
N ARG A 152 -6.13 7.76 -6.30
CA ARG A 152 -6.41 6.34 -6.05
C ARG A 152 -5.13 5.54 -5.85
N ARG A 153 -4.11 5.75 -6.68
CA ARG A 153 -2.81 5.08 -6.54
C ARG A 153 -2.19 5.38 -5.17
N LEU A 154 -2.20 6.65 -4.74
CA LEU A 154 -1.67 7.05 -3.44
C LEU A 154 -2.49 6.46 -2.28
N TYR A 155 -3.82 6.44 -2.42
CA TYR A 155 -4.73 5.83 -1.45
C TYR A 155 -4.51 4.32 -1.31
N ASP A 156 -4.57 3.58 -2.42
CA ASP A 156 -4.36 2.13 -2.49
C ASP A 156 -2.96 1.76 -1.98
N TRP A 157 -1.95 2.57 -2.29
CA TRP A 157 -0.60 2.36 -1.79
C TRP A 157 -0.51 2.53 -0.27
N SER A 158 -1.16 3.55 0.28
CA SER A 158 -1.20 3.77 1.73
C SER A 158 -1.89 2.63 2.47
N LEU A 159 -2.96 2.07 1.89
CA LEU A 159 -3.71 0.94 2.44
C LEU A 159 -2.89 -0.37 2.38
N ALA A 160 -2.25 -0.63 1.24
CA ALA A 160 -1.41 -1.81 1.09
C ALA A 160 -0.23 -1.79 2.07
N ARG A 161 0.36 -0.62 2.28
CA ARG A 161 1.48 -0.41 3.21
C ARG A 161 1.08 -0.50 4.67
N SER A 162 -0.07 0.05 5.05
CA SER A 162 -0.53 -0.02 6.44
C SER A 162 -0.80 -1.46 6.88
N GLY A 163 -1.19 -2.34 5.95
CA GLY A 163 -1.31 -3.78 6.21
C GLY A 163 0.02 -4.53 6.31
N LYS A 164 1.11 -4.02 5.73
CA LYS A 164 2.44 -4.68 5.68
C LYS A 164 3.58 -3.65 5.83
N PRO A 165 3.82 -3.10 7.03
CA PRO A 165 4.79 -2.02 7.22
C PRO A 165 6.24 -2.43 6.99
N ASP A 166 6.57 -3.72 7.13
CA ASP A 166 7.95 -4.23 7.04
C ASP A 166 8.48 -4.35 5.60
N LYS A 167 7.59 -4.44 4.61
CA LYS A 167 7.96 -4.59 3.19
C LYS A 167 7.68 -3.30 2.44
N TYR A 168 8.73 -2.71 1.87
CA TYR A 168 8.53 -1.61 0.92
C TYR A 168 7.82 -2.14 -0.33
N MET A 169 6.75 -1.46 -0.72
CA MET A 169 6.03 -1.69 -1.98
C MET A 169 6.04 -0.38 -2.75
N TRP A 170 6.23 -0.45 -4.06
CA TRP A 170 6.12 0.75 -4.90
C TRP A 170 4.65 1.16 -5.10
N PRO A 171 4.34 2.47 -5.19
CA PRO A 171 2.97 2.93 -5.51
C PRO A 171 2.42 2.37 -6.81
N PHE A 172 3.28 2.05 -7.78
CA PHE A 172 2.87 1.50 -9.07
C PHE A 172 2.57 0.00 -9.03
N GLU A 173 3.03 -0.74 -8.01
CA GLU A 173 2.72 -2.16 -7.86
C GLU A 173 1.25 -2.41 -7.50
N VAL A 174 0.61 -1.43 -6.86
CA VAL A 174 -0.80 -1.49 -6.45
C VAL A 174 -1.74 -0.86 -7.47
N ASP A 175 -1.21 -0.26 -8.53
CA ASP A 175 -1.98 0.46 -9.52
C ASP A 175 -2.61 -0.48 -10.56
N ILE A 176 -3.94 -0.46 -10.63
CA ILE A 176 -4.74 -1.28 -11.55
C ILE A 176 -4.56 -0.81 -13.01
N THR A 177 -4.15 0.44 -13.25
CA THR A 177 -3.90 0.95 -14.61
C THR A 177 -2.61 0.40 -15.21
N GLN A 178 -1.67 -0.06 -14.38
CA GLN A 178 -0.36 -0.52 -14.82
C GLN A 178 -0.31 -1.99 -15.18
N THR A 179 -1.29 -2.81 -14.80
CA THR A 179 -1.33 -4.22 -15.24
C THR A 179 -1.44 -4.26 -16.76
N PRO A 180 -0.35 -4.58 -17.49
CA PRO A 180 -0.41 -4.61 -18.94
C PRO A 180 -1.31 -5.78 -19.32
N THR A 181 -2.37 -5.50 -20.07
CA THR A 181 -3.14 -6.57 -20.72
C THR A 181 -2.36 -7.14 -21.91
N ASP A 182 -1.37 -6.39 -22.40
CA ASP A 182 -0.56 -6.75 -23.55
C ASP A 182 0.70 -7.53 -23.15
N GLU A 183 1.14 -8.41 -24.05
CA GLU A 183 2.38 -9.19 -23.90
C GLU A 183 3.55 -8.21 -23.72
N PRO A 184 4.45 -8.42 -22.74
CA PRO A 184 5.58 -7.52 -22.53
C PRO A 184 6.38 -7.42 -23.84
N PRO A 185 6.91 -6.22 -24.16
CA PRO A 185 7.69 -6.05 -25.38
C PRO A 185 8.81 -7.08 -25.43
N PRO A 186 9.12 -7.63 -26.62
CA PRO A 186 10.23 -8.56 -26.78
C PRO A 186 11.46 -7.98 -26.10
N ARG A 187 12.07 -8.75 -25.18
CA ARG A 187 13.26 -8.29 -24.46
C ARG A 187 14.31 -7.91 -25.49
N GLU A 188 14.77 -6.66 -25.43
CA GLU A 188 15.89 -6.22 -26.24
C GLU A 188 17.09 -7.15 -25.97
N PRO A 189 17.86 -7.56 -27.00
CA PRO A 189 19.04 -8.37 -26.78
C PRO A 189 19.98 -7.61 -25.85
N GLU A 190 20.36 -8.24 -24.73
CA GLU A 190 21.33 -7.65 -23.80
C GLU A 190 22.61 -7.28 -24.58
N ASP A 191 23.05 -6.02 -24.50
CA ASP A 191 24.31 -5.58 -25.11
C ASP A 191 25.48 -6.08 -24.26
N GLU A 192 25.76 -7.38 -24.40
CA GLU A 192 26.82 -8.08 -23.67
C GLU A 192 28.23 -7.85 -24.24
N GLY A 193 28.35 -7.12 -25.37
CA GLY A 193 29.61 -7.01 -26.11
C GLY A 193 30.75 -6.43 -25.27
N PRO A 194 30.60 -5.23 -24.72
CA PRO A 194 31.65 -4.58 -23.91
C PRO A 194 31.91 -5.30 -22.58
N THR A 195 30.88 -5.81 -21.92
CA THR A 195 30.98 -6.47 -20.60
C THR A 195 31.72 -7.80 -20.69
N ARG A 196 31.51 -8.59 -21.75
CA ARG A 196 32.27 -9.84 -21.97
C ARG A 196 33.75 -9.58 -22.24
N LEU A 197 34.09 -8.55 -23.01
CA LEU A 197 35.48 -8.21 -23.32
C LEU A 197 36.27 -7.84 -22.05
N VAL A 198 35.67 -7.00 -21.19
CA VAL A 198 36.25 -6.64 -19.89
C VAL A 198 36.40 -7.86 -19.00
N GLY A 199 35.42 -8.77 -18.99
CA GLY A 199 35.51 -10.04 -18.27
C GLY A 199 36.72 -10.89 -18.69
N TYR A 200 36.95 -11.06 -20.00
CA TYR A 200 38.12 -11.78 -20.51
C TYR A 200 39.44 -11.07 -20.23
N PHE A 201 39.44 -9.73 -20.21
CA PHE A 201 40.63 -8.95 -19.84
C PHE A 201 41.03 -9.21 -18.38
N PHE A 202 40.09 -9.15 -17.44
CA PHE A 202 40.38 -9.48 -16.04
C PHE A 202 40.77 -10.94 -15.83
N LEU A 203 40.11 -11.87 -16.53
CA LEU A 203 40.42 -13.29 -16.44
C LEU A 203 41.82 -13.61 -16.95
N SER A 204 42.19 -13.06 -18.11
CA SER A 204 43.53 -13.24 -18.69
C SER A 204 44.61 -12.60 -17.81
N TRP A 205 44.36 -11.40 -17.26
CA TRP A 205 45.26 -10.75 -16.33
C TRP A 205 45.47 -11.56 -15.04
N LEU A 206 44.40 -12.14 -14.49
CA LEU A 206 44.45 -13.00 -13.32
C LEU A 206 45.30 -14.25 -13.59
N ILE A 207 45.09 -14.94 -14.72
CA ILE A 207 45.89 -16.12 -15.11
C ILE A 207 47.36 -15.72 -15.29
N LEU A 208 47.61 -14.59 -15.96
CA LEU A 208 48.97 -14.08 -16.16
C LEU A 208 49.66 -13.79 -14.82
N SER A 209 48.95 -13.20 -13.85
CA SER A 209 49.49 -12.93 -12.52
C SER A 209 49.92 -14.21 -11.79
N PHE A 210 49.13 -15.28 -11.85
CA PHE A 210 49.44 -16.55 -11.21
C PHE A 210 50.62 -17.25 -11.88
N THR A 211 50.70 -17.24 -13.21
CA THR A 211 51.83 -17.84 -13.94
C THR A 211 53.14 -17.10 -13.67
N LEU A 212 53.13 -15.77 -13.68
CA LEU A 212 54.28 -14.95 -13.29
C LEU A 212 54.67 -15.20 -11.82
N PHE A 213 53.69 -15.27 -10.91
CA PHE A 213 53.95 -15.58 -9.51
C PHE A 213 54.64 -16.94 -9.34
N ILE A 214 54.16 -17.99 -10.00
CA ILE A 214 54.80 -19.32 -9.93
C ILE A 214 56.19 -19.33 -10.57
N ALA A 215 56.37 -18.61 -11.68
CA ALA A 215 57.64 -18.56 -12.39
C ALA A 215 58.73 -17.78 -11.63
N PHE A 216 58.38 -16.69 -10.95
CA PHE A 216 59.32 -15.83 -10.22
C PHE A 216 59.55 -16.25 -8.76
N ASN A 217 58.65 -17.03 -8.16
CA ASN A 217 58.77 -17.50 -6.77
C ASN A 217 59.30 -18.95 -6.68
N ARG A 218 60.02 -19.38 -7.71
CA ARG A 218 60.68 -20.68 -7.85
C ARG A 218 62.18 -20.48 -7.95
#